data_AF-A0A7R9H8C7-F1
#
_entry.id   AF-A0A7R9H8C7-F1
#
_cell.length_a   1.000
_cell.length_b   1.000
_cell.length_c   1.000
_cell.angle_alpha   90.00
_cell.angle_beta   90.00
_cell.angle_gamma   90.00
#
_symmetry.space_group_name_H-M   'P 1'
#
loop_
_entity.id
_entity.type
_entity.pdbx_description
1 polymer ?
#
loop_
_entity_poly.entity_id
_entity_poly.type
_entity_poly.pdbx_seq_one_letter_code
_entity_poly.pdbx_strand_id
1 'polypeptide(L)'
;MSTSTCHDILTSCLEGQSPAGDEDQFEGSLIRKHEWESTTKKATNRSWDKIYVVLRNNLLMFYKDQKSYKAAPEAYYKNESPVDLRGGSTQVATDYTKKRHVFRIK
;
A
#
# COMPACT_ATOMS: atom_id res chain seq x y z
N MET A 1 9.99 44.69 -31.40
CA MET A 1 10.94 43.75 -30.77
C MET A 1 10.29 43.30 -29.46
N SER A 2 9.47 42.25 -29.51
CA SER A 2 8.71 41.78 -28.35
C SER A 2 9.41 40.55 -27.79
N THR A 3 10.10 40.71 -26.66
CA THR A 3 10.70 39.60 -25.90
C THR A 3 9.61 38.95 -25.07
N SER A 4 9.05 37.85 -25.59
CA SER A 4 8.08 37.02 -24.86
C SER A 4 8.84 36.13 -23.87
N THR A 5 8.69 36.47 -22.59
CA THR A 5 9.16 35.68 -21.45
C THR A 5 8.41 34.34 -21.41
N CYS A 6 9.08 33.25 -21.75
CA CYS A 6 8.64 31.89 -21.43
C CYS A 6 9.23 31.50 -20.07
N HIS A 7 8.62 32.00 -19.00
CA HIS A 7 8.70 31.36 -17.70
C HIS A 7 7.43 30.51 -17.56
N ASP A 8 7.42 29.48 -16.70
CA ASP A 8 6.27 28.61 -16.39
C ASP A 8 6.15 27.27 -17.14
N ILE A 9 7.28 26.60 -17.41
CA ILE A 9 7.32 25.12 -17.58
C ILE A 9 7.84 24.48 -16.29
N LEU A 10 7.14 24.65 -15.16
CA LEU A 10 7.44 23.90 -13.92
C LEU A 10 6.20 23.41 -13.16
N THR A 11 4.99 23.62 -13.69
CA THR A 11 3.73 23.29 -12.98
C THR A 11 2.94 22.19 -13.70
N SER A 12 3.51 21.00 -13.92
CA SER A 12 2.74 19.94 -14.61
C SER A 12 3.08 18.49 -14.25
N CYS A 13 3.47 18.18 -13.01
CA CYS A 13 3.69 16.78 -12.60
C CYS A 13 3.09 16.35 -11.26
N LEU A 14 2.24 17.15 -10.61
CA LEU A 14 1.65 16.79 -9.31
C LEU A 14 0.11 16.92 -9.28
N GLU A 15 -0.56 16.65 -10.40
CA GLU A 15 -1.97 16.27 -10.33
C GLU A 15 -2.05 14.84 -9.79
N GLY A 16 -2.03 14.79 -8.45
CA GLY A 16 -2.38 13.63 -7.67
C GLY A 16 -3.77 13.17 -8.08
N GLN A 17 -3.80 12.00 -8.69
CA GLN A 17 -4.99 11.32 -9.13
C GLN A 17 -5.76 10.88 -7.87
N SER A 18 -6.62 11.75 -7.36
CA SER A 18 -7.60 11.44 -6.32
C SER A 18 -8.97 11.22 -6.99
N PRO A 19 -9.45 9.98 -7.16
CA PRO A 19 -10.85 9.76 -7.41
C PRO A 19 -11.60 9.76 -6.08
N ALA A 20 -12.41 10.79 -5.87
CA ALA A 20 -13.34 10.89 -4.76
C ALA A 20 -14.45 9.83 -4.88
N GLY A 21 -14.69 9.09 -3.79
CA GLY A 21 -15.78 8.14 -3.59
C GLY A 21 -15.36 7.04 -2.60
N ASP A 22 -15.94 7.01 -1.40
CA ASP A 22 -15.56 6.25 -0.18
C ASP A 22 -14.33 6.81 0.59
N GLU A 23 -14.59 7.88 1.35
CA GLU A 23 -13.62 8.83 1.95
C GLU A 23 -12.59 8.28 2.97
N ASP A 24 -12.50 6.98 3.20
CA ASP A 24 -11.43 6.37 4.04
C ASP A 24 -11.07 4.95 3.58
N GLN A 25 -11.12 4.71 2.26
CA GLN A 25 -10.71 3.44 1.67
C GLN A 25 -9.56 3.64 0.67
N PHE A 26 -8.43 2.99 0.92
CA PHE A 26 -7.31 2.93 -0.01
C PHE A 26 -7.11 1.50 -0.49
N GLU A 27 -7.13 1.28 -1.80
CA GLU A 27 -6.86 -0.04 -2.36
C GLU A 27 -5.74 0.00 -3.40
N GLY A 28 -4.95 -1.08 -3.48
CA GLY A 28 -3.83 -1.13 -4.41
C GLY A 28 -3.07 -2.45 -4.41
N SER A 29 -2.39 -2.72 -5.51
CA SER A 29 -1.45 -3.83 -5.60
C SER A 29 -0.12 -3.45 -4.94
N LEU A 30 0.20 -4.10 -3.82
CA LEU A 30 1.46 -3.89 -3.11
C LEU A 30 2.30 -5.15 -3.12
N ILE A 31 3.60 -4.99 -2.88
CA ILE A 31 4.50 -6.11 -2.67
C ILE A 31 4.80 -6.14 -1.18
N ARG A 32 4.28 -7.13 -0.48
CA ARG A 32 4.45 -7.30 0.96
C ARG A 32 5.51 -8.35 1.21
N LYS A 33 6.39 -8.07 2.17
CA LYS A 33 7.24 -9.07 2.80
C LYS A 33 6.63 -9.41 4.16
N HIS A 34 6.17 -10.65 4.34
CA HIS A 34 5.66 -11.09 5.63
C HIS A 34 6.84 -11.47 6.53
N GLU A 35 7.22 -10.60 7.47
CA GLU A 35 8.36 -10.84 8.36
C GLU A 35 7.97 -11.61 9.64
N TRP A 36 6.82 -11.27 10.22
CA TRP A 36 6.29 -11.86 11.45
C TRP A 36 4.83 -12.24 11.26
N GLU A 37 4.51 -13.52 11.45
CA GLU A 37 3.13 -14.05 11.38
C GLU A 37 2.37 -13.77 12.68
N SER A 38 3.10 -13.65 13.80
CA SER A 38 2.61 -13.18 15.08
C SER A 38 3.79 -12.64 15.89
N THR A 39 3.54 -11.89 16.97
CA THR A 39 4.57 -11.33 17.87
C THR A 39 5.61 -12.38 18.33
N THR A 40 5.22 -13.66 18.39
CA THR A 40 6.06 -14.79 18.83
C THR A 40 6.45 -15.75 17.70
N LYS A 41 5.84 -15.65 16.51
CA LYS A 41 6.08 -16.57 15.38
C LYS A 41 6.65 -15.85 14.17
N LYS A 42 7.86 -16.26 13.80
CA LYS A 42 8.49 -15.85 12.53
C LYS A 42 7.69 -16.44 11.38
N ALA A 43 7.40 -15.64 10.36
CA ALA A 43 6.71 -16.13 9.17
C ALA A 43 7.54 -17.18 8.44
N THR A 44 6.87 -18.24 7.98
CA THR A 44 7.47 -19.36 7.24
C THR A 44 7.91 -18.95 5.84
N ASN A 45 7.19 -18.03 5.19
CA ASN A 45 7.56 -17.45 3.89
C ASN A 45 7.93 -15.98 4.05
N ARG A 46 9.21 -15.64 3.87
CA ARG A 46 9.75 -14.26 4.00
C ARG A 46 10.11 -13.64 2.66
N SER A 47 9.56 -14.21 1.59
CA SER A 47 9.70 -13.72 0.22
C SER A 47 8.84 -12.48 0.02
N TRP A 48 9.20 -11.68 -0.98
CA TRP A 48 8.37 -10.55 -1.41
C TRP A 48 7.25 -11.08 -2.31
N ASP A 49 6.03 -11.07 -1.81
CA ASP A 49 4.85 -11.53 -2.54
C ASP A 49 4.06 -10.31 -3.06
N LYS A 50 3.65 -10.36 -4.33
CA LYS A 50 2.72 -9.36 -4.89
C LYS A 50 1.30 -9.75 -4.45
N ILE A 51 0.64 -8.85 -3.74
CA ILE A 51 -0.70 -9.04 -3.21
C ILE A 51 -1.53 -7.78 -3.43
N TYR A 52 -2.84 -7.91 -3.37
CA TYR A 52 -3.75 -6.78 -3.39
C TYR A 52 -4.13 -6.41 -1.95
N VAL A 53 -4.00 -5.14 -1.60
CA VAL A 53 -4.23 -4.63 -0.25
C VAL A 53 -5.35 -3.62 -0.30
N VAL A 54 -6.29 -3.75 0.64
CA VAL A 54 -7.41 -2.83 0.81
C VAL A 54 -7.38 -2.35 2.25
N LEU A 55 -7.11 -1.07 2.44
CA LEU A 55 -7.25 -0.35 3.69
C LEU A 55 -8.66 0.23 3.75
N ARG A 56 -9.44 -0.11 4.77
CA ARG A 56 -10.77 0.45 5.01
C ARG A 56 -10.95 0.71 6.49
N ASN A 57 -11.30 1.92 6.91
CA ASN A 57 -11.53 2.26 8.32
C ASN A 57 -10.37 1.79 9.24
N ASN A 58 -9.13 2.03 8.82
CA ASN A 58 -7.90 1.59 9.52
C ASN A 58 -7.63 0.08 9.53
N LEU A 59 -8.45 -0.75 8.89
CA LEU A 59 -8.18 -2.18 8.72
C LEU A 59 -7.51 -2.44 7.37
N LEU A 60 -6.33 -3.05 7.39
CA LEU A 60 -5.69 -3.63 6.21
C LEU A 60 -6.21 -5.04 5.96
N MET A 61 -6.83 -5.22 4.81
CA MET A 61 -7.25 -6.51 4.28
C MET A 61 -6.31 -6.91 3.14
N PHE A 62 -5.98 -8.20 3.10
CA PHE A 62 -5.06 -8.76 2.13
C PHE A 62 -5.78 -9.75 1.22
N TYR A 63 -5.55 -9.61 -0.08
CA TYR A 63 -6.13 -10.44 -1.12
C TYR A 63 -5.03 -10.87 -2.08
N LYS A 64 -5.28 -11.97 -2.80
CA LYS A 64 -4.34 -12.42 -3.83
C LYS A 64 -4.26 -11.43 -4.99
N ASP A 65 -5.41 -11.03 -5.51
CA ASP A 65 -5.57 -10.14 -6.65
C ASP A 65 -6.83 -9.29 -6.51
N GLN A 66 -6.91 -8.17 -7.24
CA GLN A 66 -8.13 -7.35 -7.30
C GLN A 66 -9.36 -8.15 -7.78
N LYS A 67 -9.15 -9.12 -8.68
CA LYS A 67 -10.22 -10.03 -9.13
C LYS A 67 -10.75 -10.88 -7.98
N SER A 68 -9.88 -11.39 -7.10
CA SER A 68 -10.27 -12.15 -5.93
C SER A 68 -11.06 -11.29 -4.96
N TYR A 69 -10.65 -10.02 -4.74
CA TYR A 69 -11.42 -9.08 -3.94
C TYR A 69 -12.85 -8.88 -4.48
N LYS A 70 -12.99 -8.67 -5.80
CA LYS A 70 -14.31 -8.51 -6.44
C LYS A 70 -15.15 -9.78 -6.46
N ALA A 71 -14.52 -10.95 -6.61
CA ALA A 71 -15.22 -12.23 -6.68
C ALA A 71 -15.60 -12.77 -5.29
N ALA A 72 -14.75 -12.56 -4.30
CA ALA A 72 -14.90 -13.07 -2.94
C ALA A 72 -14.26 -12.10 -1.93
N PRO A 73 -15.00 -11.06 -1.48
CA PRO A 73 -14.49 -10.06 -0.54
C PRO A 73 -14.15 -10.63 0.84
N GLU A 74 -14.67 -11.82 1.19
CA GLU A 74 -14.37 -12.53 2.44
C GLU A 74 -13.19 -13.51 2.31
N ALA A 75 -12.69 -13.75 1.09
CA ALA A 75 -11.58 -14.66 0.84
C ALA A 75 -10.23 -13.94 0.96
N TYR A 76 -9.74 -13.83 2.19
CA TYR A 76 -8.45 -13.21 2.48
C TYR A 76 -7.27 -14.08 2.03
N TYR A 77 -6.17 -13.45 1.67
CA TYR A 77 -4.92 -14.10 1.29
C TYR A 77 -4.46 -15.02 2.43
N LYS A 78 -4.36 -16.33 2.17
CA LYS A 78 -3.98 -17.36 3.16
C LYS A 78 -4.86 -17.41 4.42
N ASN A 79 -6.11 -16.94 4.36
CA ASN A 79 -6.98 -16.76 5.53
C ASN A 79 -6.37 -15.86 6.62
N GLU A 80 -5.52 -14.91 6.22
CA GLU A 80 -5.02 -13.89 7.15
C GLU A 80 -6.17 -12.99 7.59
N SER A 81 -6.25 -12.72 8.90
CA SER A 81 -7.23 -11.76 9.43
C SER A 81 -6.84 -10.34 9.03
N PRO A 82 -7.82 -9.42 8.90
CA PRO A 82 -7.53 -8.01 8.69
C PRO A 82 -6.61 -7.47 9.79
N VAL A 83 -5.60 -6.70 9.40
CA VAL A 83 -4.65 -6.08 10.32
C VAL A 83 -5.18 -4.70 10.69
N ASP A 84 -5.44 -4.51 11.97
CA ASP A 84 -5.85 -3.22 12.50
C ASP A 84 -4.65 -2.28 12.65
N LEU A 85 -4.73 -1.09 12.05
CA LEU A 85 -3.71 -0.05 12.18
C LEU A 85 -3.96 0.90 13.35
N ARG A 86 -5.06 0.76 14.10
CA ARG A 86 -5.36 1.64 15.24
C ARG A 86 -4.29 1.50 16.32
N GLY A 87 -3.52 2.56 16.52
CA GLY A 87 -2.38 2.57 17.44
C GLY A 87 -1.08 1.99 16.86
N GLY A 88 -1.10 1.56 15.60
CA GLY A 88 0.09 1.13 14.86
C GLY A 88 0.93 2.34 14.41
N SER A 89 2.23 2.10 14.20
CA SER A 89 3.16 3.11 13.69
C SER A 89 3.73 2.68 12.34
N THR A 90 3.76 3.60 11.39
CA THR A 90 4.34 3.36 10.07
C THR A 90 5.68 4.08 9.94
N GLN A 91 6.74 3.35 9.59
CA GLN A 91 8.07 3.91 9.40
C GLN A 91 8.56 3.63 7.98
N VAL A 92 9.06 4.66 7.29
CA VAL A 92 9.72 4.47 5.99
C VAL A 92 11.04 3.72 6.21
N ALA A 93 11.25 2.65 5.45
CA ALA A 93 12.45 1.83 5.56
C ALA A 93 13.59 2.46 4.75
N THR A 94 14.28 3.43 5.35
CA THR A 94 15.43 4.12 4.74
C THR A 94 16.62 3.19 4.53
N ASP A 95 16.74 2.13 5.34
CA ASP A 95 17.82 1.14 5.27
C ASP A 95 17.68 0.14 4.12
N TYR A 96 16.55 0.13 3.40
CA TYR A 96 16.30 -0.82 2.32
C TYR A 96 16.60 -0.20 0.95
N THR A 97 17.82 -0.41 0.44
CA THR A 97 18.28 0.20 -0.83
C THR A 97 17.90 -0.60 -2.08
N LYS A 98 17.42 -1.84 -1.95
CA LYS A 98 17.09 -2.71 -3.09
C LYS A 98 15.78 -2.35 -3.79
N LYS A 99 14.82 -1.73 -3.08
CA LYS A 99 13.55 -1.26 -3.65
C LYS A 99 13.22 0.13 -3.15
N ARG A 100 12.69 0.95 -4.06
CA ARG A 100 12.15 2.29 -3.74
C ARG A 100 10.75 2.17 -3.14
N HIS A 101 10.38 3.12 -2.29
CA HIS A 101 9.06 3.22 -1.64
C HIS A 101 8.71 2.05 -0.71
N VAL A 102 9.64 1.67 0.18
CA VAL A 102 9.41 0.64 1.19
C VAL A 102 9.10 1.28 2.53
N PHE A 103 8.03 0.80 3.17
CA PHE A 103 7.66 1.18 4.54
C PHE A 103 7.41 -0.07 5.37
N ARG A 104 7.49 0.09 6.68
CA ARG A 104 7.24 -0.93 7.69
C ARG A 104 6.10 -0.46 8.57
N ILE A 105 5.19 -1.38 8.87
CA ILE A 105 4.11 -1.18 9.83
C ILE A 105 4.51 -1.95 11.08
N LYS A 106 4.44 -1.29 12.24
CA LYS A 106 4.66 -1.87 13.56
C LYS A 106 3.40 -1.74 14.40
#